data_AF-A0AAW1V967-F1
#
_entry.id   AF-A0AAW1V967-F1
#
_cell.length_a   1.000
_cell.length_b   1.000
_cell.length_c   1.000
_cell.angle_alpha   90.00
_cell.angle_beta   90.00
_cell.angle_gamma   90.00
#
_symmetry.space_group_name_H-M   'P 1'
#
loop_
_entity.id
_entity.type
_entity.pdbx_description
1 polymer ?
#
loop_
_entity_poly.entity_id
_entity_poly.type
_entity_poly.pdbx_seq_one_letter_code
_entity_poly.pdbx_strand_id
1 'polypeptide(L)'
;MLNCCIERKKAREEHQKDFFEYESAEGSSTDEEFFDCADKPDEEMKKVHPIGRLSKFQNLKLIETGEPLYIPKTQEPVPKTEDQLDEDADVLLKLGTDALGSEMRAKMMSASLLSDMESFKAANPGAILEDFVRWYSPRDWEETEGMDQWGQTKGTLSTRMQIENNIWAQMWKSAKPIPANKQKLLFVDTKEAEKVLHFLESRTISQVCELLLPILLQVAIYRLAKEAAKLDVELDNGSAKLQNLIKISEGISRERKLPARRVETIVQEMAQFELNVSTVNSLKYKLNPSGKEHDGFAESVRNLVKGKEVKIEKESEIGQHILTLFLDAQNNANLVEKEDNKEVKRVLNSPKVREYVMRVEAVRPAIYSAMCPQFLRVIITKDDIRMAGAFSEDISFF
;
A
#
# COMPACT_ATOMS: atom_id res chain seq x y z
N MET A 1 -9.62 -2.91 -9.71
CA MET A 1 -10.05 -3.06 -11.12
C MET A 1 -11.47 -3.63 -11.26
N LEU A 2 -11.80 -4.79 -10.67
CA LEU A 2 -13.14 -5.40 -10.82
C LEU A 2 -14.30 -4.46 -10.44
N ASN A 3 -14.21 -3.75 -9.30
CA ASN A 3 -15.23 -2.77 -8.90
C ASN A 3 -15.40 -1.64 -9.92
N CYS A 4 -14.30 -1.15 -10.49
CA CYS A 4 -14.35 -0.13 -11.55
C CYS A 4 -15.06 -0.66 -12.81
N CYS A 5 -14.86 -1.93 -13.17
CA CYS A 5 -15.60 -2.56 -14.27
C CYS A 5 -17.11 -2.62 -13.99
N ILE A 6 -17.48 -2.96 -12.75
CA ILE A 6 -18.88 -3.01 -12.32
C ILE A 6 -19.52 -1.61 -12.36
N GLU A 7 -18.84 -0.59 -11.83
CA GLU A 7 -19.32 0.79 -11.85
C GLU A 7 -19.50 1.31 -13.27
N ARG A 8 -18.50 1.10 -14.15
CA ARG A 8 -18.56 1.46 -15.57
C ARG A 8 -19.72 0.79 -16.31
N LYS A 9 -19.94 -0.50 -16.06
CA LYS A 9 -21.05 -1.25 -16.65
C LYS A 9 -22.40 -0.68 -16.21
N LYS A 10 -22.57 -0.39 -14.91
CA LYS A 10 -23.80 0.21 -14.37
C LYS A 10 -24.07 1.58 -14.99
N ALA A 11 -23.07 2.46 -15.03
CA ALA A 11 -23.21 3.79 -15.63
C ALA A 11 -23.60 3.72 -17.11
N ARG A 12 -23.04 2.76 -17.87
CA ARG A 12 -23.42 2.55 -19.28
C ARG A 12 -24.87 2.06 -19.41
N GLU A 13 -25.29 1.11 -18.58
CA GLU A 13 -26.65 0.59 -18.58
C GLU A 13 -27.68 1.65 -18.17
N GLU A 14 -27.34 2.53 -17.23
CA GLU A 14 -28.15 3.69 -16.84
C GLU A 14 -28.27 4.67 -18.00
N HIS A 15 -27.17 5.07 -18.64
CA HIS A 15 -27.22 5.95 -19.81
C HIS A 15 -27.99 5.36 -20.99
N GLN A 16 -27.94 4.04 -21.17
CA GLN A 16 -28.70 3.37 -22.21
C GLN A 16 -30.21 3.41 -21.90
N LYS A 17 -30.60 3.24 -20.63
CA LYS A 17 -32.00 3.39 -20.19
C LYS A 17 -32.49 4.83 -20.33
N ASP A 18 -31.69 5.82 -19.92
CA ASP A 18 -32.02 7.24 -20.08
C ASP A 18 -32.21 7.61 -21.56
N PHE A 19 -31.38 7.06 -22.46
CA PHE A 19 -31.53 7.27 -23.90
C PHE A 19 -32.84 6.69 -24.43
N PHE A 20 -33.20 5.46 -24.02
CA PHE A 20 -34.46 4.85 -24.42
C PHE A 20 -35.68 5.54 -23.79
N GLU A 21 -35.60 6.01 -22.55
CA GLU A 21 -36.68 6.81 -21.92
C GLU A 21 -36.83 8.18 -22.58
N TYR A 22 -35.73 8.80 -23.01
CA TYR A 22 -35.76 10.06 -23.75
C TYR A 22 -36.36 9.91 -25.15
N GLU A 23 -35.97 8.87 -25.92
CA GLU A 23 -36.63 8.51 -27.19
C GLU A 23 -38.11 8.16 -27.00
N SER A 24 -38.46 7.51 -25.89
CA SER A 24 -39.85 7.17 -25.57
C SER A 24 -40.68 8.39 -25.14
N ALA A 25 -40.05 9.39 -24.51
CA ALA A 25 -40.70 10.62 -24.05
C ALA A 25 -40.82 11.69 -25.15
N GLU A 26 -39.88 11.74 -26.09
CA GLU A 26 -39.99 12.55 -27.32
C GLU A 26 -40.79 11.84 -28.43
N GLY A 27 -41.10 10.55 -28.28
CA GLY A 27 -41.91 9.73 -29.19
C GLY A 27 -43.42 9.98 -29.18
N SER A 28 -43.87 11.24 -29.00
CA SER A 28 -45.25 11.65 -29.24
C SER A 28 -45.32 12.93 -30.08
N SER A 29 -44.59 12.99 -31.19
CA SER A 29 -45.08 13.62 -32.42
C SER A 29 -44.13 13.34 -33.57
N THR A 30 -44.72 12.79 -34.63
CA THR A 30 -44.24 12.68 -36.01
C THR A 30 -43.33 11.48 -36.32
N ASP A 31 -43.91 10.54 -37.07
CA ASP A 31 -43.25 9.49 -37.84
C ASP A 31 -42.04 10.05 -38.61
N GLU A 32 -40.82 9.65 -38.24
CA GLU A 32 -39.69 9.65 -39.16
C GLU A 32 -39.42 8.21 -39.58
N GLU A 33 -39.90 7.92 -40.78
CA GLU A 33 -39.79 6.65 -41.50
C GLU A 33 -38.34 6.15 -41.55
N PHE A 34 -38.19 4.87 -41.23
CA PHE A 34 -37.05 4.03 -41.56
C PHE A 34 -36.71 4.15 -43.05
N PHE A 35 -35.71 4.96 -43.40
CA PHE A 35 -35.29 5.15 -44.79
C PHE A 35 -34.32 4.05 -45.22
N ASP A 36 -34.88 2.99 -45.79
CA ASP A 36 -34.16 1.93 -46.50
C ASP A 36 -33.66 2.50 -47.84
N CYS A 37 -32.44 3.05 -47.86
CA CYS A 37 -31.90 3.76 -49.01
C CYS A 37 -31.22 2.77 -49.97
N ALA A 38 -32.01 2.26 -50.92
CA ALA A 38 -31.54 1.60 -52.13
C ALA A 38 -30.73 2.59 -53.01
N ASP A 39 -29.69 2.04 -53.64
CA ASP A 39 -28.69 2.69 -54.50
C ASP A 39 -29.20 3.83 -55.41
N LYS A 40 -28.72 5.05 -55.19
CA LYS A 40 -28.46 6.06 -56.24
C LYS A 40 -27.23 6.92 -55.89
N PRO A 41 -26.32 7.19 -56.84
CA PRO A 41 -25.13 7.99 -56.61
C PRO A 41 -25.42 9.46 -56.94
N ASP A 42 -25.70 10.27 -55.93
CA ASP A 42 -25.68 11.73 -56.06
C ASP A 42 -24.61 12.31 -55.13
N GLU A 43 -23.57 12.87 -55.76
CA GLU A 43 -22.50 13.64 -55.14
C GLU A 43 -23.03 15.02 -54.68
N GLU A 44 -23.79 15.05 -53.60
CA GLU A 44 -23.97 16.27 -52.80
C GLU A 44 -23.16 16.14 -51.51
N MET A 45 -22.23 17.08 -51.28
CA MET A 45 -21.46 17.21 -50.04
C MET A 45 -22.42 17.24 -48.85
N LYS A 46 -22.63 16.08 -48.21
CA LYS A 46 -23.38 15.95 -46.96
C LYS A 46 -22.82 16.97 -45.98
N LYS A 47 -23.57 18.04 -45.68
CA LYS A 47 -23.23 18.99 -44.61
C LYS A 47 -23.11 18.19 -43.33
N VAL A 48 -21.88 17.97 -42.86
CA VAL A 48 -21.59 17.21 -41.65
C VAL A 48 -22.19 17.99 -40.49
N HIS A 49 -23.33 17.52 -39.98
CA HIS A 49 -23.96 18.13 -38.82
C HIS A 49 -23.07 17.92 -37.59
N PRO A 50 -22.85 18.96 -36.78
CA PRO A 50 -22.02 18.83 -35.60
C PRO A 50 -22.74 18.01 -34.52
N ILE A 51 -22.07 17.00 -33.97
CA ILE A 51 -22.61 16.09 -32.95
C ILE A 51 -21.61 15.93 -31.81
N GLY A 52 -22.10 15.68 -30.59
CA GLY A 52 -21.24 15.37 -29.45
C GLY A 52 -20.58 16.60 -28.81
N ARG A 53 -21.24 17.76 -28.82
CA ARG A 53 -20.78 18.99 -28.16
C ARG A 53 -21.14 18.98 -26.67
N LEU A 54 -20.24 19.46 -25.80
CA LEU A 54 -20.50 19.75 -24.39
C LEU A 54 -20.92 21.21 -24.20
N SER A 55 -20.01 22.13 -24.53
CA SER A 55 -20.20 23.57 -24.38
C SER A 55 -19.28 24.32 -25.35
N LYS A 56 -19.49 25.64 -25.50
CA LYS A 56 -18.58 26.50 -26.26
C LYS A 56 -17.25 26.65 -25.52
N PHE A 57 -16.15 26.56 -26.25
CA PHE A 57 -14.81 26.78 -25.70
C PHE A 57 -14.51 28.28 -25.67
N GLN A 58 -14.92 28.93 -24.58
CA GLN A 58 -14.75 30.37 -24.36
C GLN A 58 -15.26 31.17 -25.58
N ASN A 59 -14.48 32.16 -26.04
CA ASN A 59 -14.77 32.95 -27.24
C ASN A 59 -13.93 32.51 -28.45
N LEU A 60 -13.34 31.32 -28.40
CA LEU A 60 -12.46 30.81 -29.45
C LEU A 60 -13.28 30.42 -30.69
N LYS A 61 -12.68 30.62 -31.87
CA LYS A 61 -13.28 30.33 -33.17
C LYS A 61 -12.33 29.45 -33.97
N LEU A 62 -12.89 28.65 -34.86
CA LEU A 62 -12.15 27.80 -35.78
C LEU A 62 -11.36 28.66 -36.77
N ILE A 63 -10.12 28.27 -37.02
CA ILE A 63 -9.16 29.07 -37.80
C ILE A 63 -9.57 29.19 -39.27
N GLU A 64 -10.25 28.22 -39.88
CA GLU A 64 -10.61 28.35 -41.30
C GLU A 64 -12.02 28.90 -41.51
N THR A 65 -12.97 28.51 -40.66
CA THR A 65 -14.40 28.79 -40.87
C THR A 65 -14.91 29.99 -40.07
N GLY A 66 -14.22 30.37 -38.98
CA GLY A 66 -14.69 31.42 -38.07
C GLY A 66 -15.88 31.04 -37.18
N GLU A 67 -16.35 29.79 -37.26
CA GLU A 67 -17.41 29.29 -36.38
C GLU A 67 -16.89 29.15 -34.93
N PRO A 68 -17.76 29.24 -33.90
CA PRO A 68 -17.34 29.02 -32.52
C PRO A 68 -16.75 27.62 -32.33
N LEU A 69 -15.63 27.52 -31.61
CA LEU A 69 -15.06 26.24 -31.21
C LEU A 69 -15.88 25.65 -30.06
N TYR A 70 -16.21 24.36 -30.15
CA TYR A 70 -16.94 23.61 -29.13
C TYR A 70 -16.05 22.54 -28.49
N ILE A 71 -16.25 22.35 -27.18
CA ILE A 71 -15.64 21.25 -26.43
C ILE A 71 -16.36 19.96 -26.81
N PRO A 72 -15.67 18.93 -27.35
CA PRO A 72 -16.30 17.65 -27.63
C PRO A 72 -16.57 16.84 -26.36
N LYS A 73 -17.58 15.99 -26.39
CA LYS A 73 -17.74 14.84 -25.49
C LYS A 73 -16.72 13.78 -25.90
N THR A 74 -15.76 13.48 -25.03
CA THR A 74 -14.75 12.43 -25.24
C THR A 74 -15.07 11.18 -24.43
N GLN A 75 -14.42 10.05 -24.76
CA GLN A 75 -14.48 8.86 -23.92
C GLN A 75 -13.70 9.07 -22.62
N GLU A 76 -14.12 8.38 -21.56
CA GLU A 76 -13.37 8.42 -20.31
C GLU A 76 -11.99 7.75 -20.45
N PRO A 77 -10.98 8.25 -19.73
CA PRO A 77 -9.67 7.62 -19.67
C PRO A 77 -9.74 6.16 -19.23
N VAL A 78 -8.88 5.32 -19.81
CA VAL A 78 -8.79 3.90 -19.46
C VAL A 78 -8.07 3.74 -18.11
N PRO A 79 -8.75 3.24 -17.06
CA PRO A 79 -8.10 2.93 -15.79
C PRO A 79 -7.19 1.73 -16.01
N LYS A 80 -5.97 1.81 -15.47
CA LYS A 80 -4.98 0.73 -15.53
C LYS A 80 -4.54 0.34 -14.13
N THR A 81 -4.29 -0.93 -13.90
CA THR A 81 -3.57 -1.39 -12.70
C THR A 81 -2.08 -1.09 -12.82
N GLU A 82 -1.37 -1.10 -11.69
CA GLU A 82 0.10 -1.00 -11.68
C GLU A 82 0.73 -2.10 -12.54
N ASP A 83 0.27 -3.35 -12.41
CA ASP A 83 0.74 -4.47 -13.24
C ASP A 83 0.56 -4.21 -14.75
N GLN A 84 -0.56 -3.60 -15.15
CA GLN A 84 -0.82 -3.27 -16.55
C GLN A 84 0.10 -2.16 -17.08
N LEU A 85 0.42 -1.17 -16.23
CA LEU A 85 1.36 -0.10 -16.59
C LEU A 85 2.78 -0.65 -16.79
N ASP A 86 3.20 -1.56 -15.93
CA ASP A 86 4.48 -2.25 -16.05
C ASP A 86 4.54 -3.15 -17.28
N GLU A 87 3.47 -3.91 -17.55
CA GLU A 87 3.35 -4.72 -18.77
C GLU A 87 3.42 -3.86 -20.03
N ASP A 88 2.73 -2.73 -20.06
CA ASP A 88 2.80 -1.77 -21.17
C ASP A 88 4.23 -1.25 -21.34
N ALA A 89 4.92 -0.88 -20.25
CA ALA A 89 6.31 -0.43 -20.29
C ALA A 89 7.26 -1.51 -20.83
N ASP A 90 7.10 -2.76 -20.38
CA ASP A 90 7.88 -3.90 -20.86
C ASP A 90 7.65 -4.18 -22.35
N VAL A 91 6.40 -4.08 -22.82
CA VAL A 91 6.07 -4.23 -24.25
C VAL A 91 6.73 -3.13 -25.07
N LEU A 92 6.66 -1.88 -24.61
CA LEU A 92 7.29 -0.75 -25.28
C LEU A 92 8.81 -0.88 -25.37
N LEU A 93 9.46 -1.40 -24.32
CA LEU A 93 10.90 -1.69 -24.30
C LEU A 93 11.27 -2.80 -25.31
N LYS A 94 10.45 -3.85 -25.39
CA LYS A 94 10.69 -4.99 -26.30
C LYS A 94 10.51 -4.63 -27.78
N LEU A 95 9.67 -3.65 -28.09
CA LEU A 95 9.42 -3.18 -29.46
C LEU A 95 10.63 -2.46 -30.11
N GLY A 96 11.79 -2.35 -29.45
CA GLY A 96 13.03 -1.84 -30.08
C GLY A 96 12.97 -0.37 -30.50
N THR A 97 13.84 0.08 -31.40
CA THR A 97 13.84 1.47 -31.95
C THR A 97 13.79 1.52 -33.46
N ASP A 98 13.54 0.38 -34.10
CA ASP A 98 13.35 0.26 -35.54
C ASP A 98 12.07 0.98 -36.00
N ALA A 99 11.92 1.17 -37.32
CA ALA A 99 10.81 1.92 -37.88
C ALA A 99 9.45 1.25 -37.60
N LEU A 100 9.39 -0.08 -37.71
CA LEU A 100 8.19 -0.88 -37.41
C LEU A 100 7.87 -0.85 -35.91
N GLY A 101 8.88 -1.03 -35.06
CA GLY A 101 8.76 -0.87 -33.61
C GLY A 101 8.23 0.50 -33.20
N SER A 102 8.76 1.56 -33.82
CA SER A 102 8.35 2.95 -33.55
C SER A 102 6.91 3.23 -33.98
N GLU A 103 6.48 2.70 -35.13
CA GLU A 103 5.09 2.78 -35.58
C GLU A 103 4.14 2.02 -34.64
N MET A 104 4.52 0.82 -34.19
CA MET A 104 3.71 0.04 -33.24
C MET A 104 3.58 0.72 -31.88
N ARG A 105 4.65 1.30 -31.33
CA ARG A 105 4.58 2.09 -30.08
C ARG A 105 3.66 3.30 -30.25
N ALA A 106 3.80 4.01 -31.37
CA ALA A 106 2.94 5.15 -31.69
C ALA A 106 1.46 4.74 -31.72
N LYS A 107 1.10 3.64 -32.39
CA LYS A 107 -0.27 3.11 -32.41
C LYS A 107 -0.77 2.70 -31.02
N MET A 108 0.06 2.04 -30.22
CA MET A 108 -0.32 1.56 -28.89
C MET A 108 -0.58 2.71 -27.91
N MET A 109 0.21 3.80 -27.99
CA MET A 109 0.05 4.98 -27.15
C MET A 109 -1.01 5.98 -27.64
N SER A 110 -1.37 5.94 -28.93
CA SER A 110 -2.22 6.97 -29.56
C SER A 110 -3.71 6.63 -29.60
N ALA A 111 -4.15 5.49 -29.06
CA ALA A 111 -5.58 5.10 -29.11
C ALA A 111 -6.51 6.16 -28.46
N SER A 112 -6.12 6.71 -27.31
CA SER A 112 -6.85 7.81 -26.65
C SER A 112 -6.83 9.08 -27.50
N LEU A 113 -5.65 9.44 -28.02
CA LEU A 113 -5.49 10.63 -28.87
C LEU A 113 -6.35 10.54 -30.13
N LEU A 114 -6.41 9.38 -30.77
CA LEU A 114 -7.27 9.14 -31.94
C LEU A 114 -8.74 9.35 -31.59
N SER A 115 -9.21 8.73 -30.50
CA SER A 115 -10.59 8.88 -30.01
C SER A 115 -10.95 10.33 -29.70
N ASP A 116 -10.01 11.09 -29.11
CA ASP A 116 -10.20 12.51 -28.83
C ASP A 116 -10.26 13.35 -30.12
N MET A 117 -9.38 13.07 -31.10
CA MET A 117 -9.39 13.73 -32.41
C MET A 117 -10.69 13.43 -33.19
N GLU A 118 -11.16 12.19 -33.17
CA GLU A 118 -12.43 11.80 -33.81
C GLU A 118 -13.62 12.54 -33.18
N SER A 119 -13.66 12.60 -31.83
CA SER A 119 -14.69 13.32 -31.08
C SER A 119 -14.67 14.81 -31.41
N PHE A 120 -13.48 15.40 -31.48
CA PHE A 120 -13.29 16.82 -31.78
C PHE A 120 -13.75 17.17 -33.19
N LYS A 121 -13.41 16.35 -34.20
CA LYS A 121 -13.88 16.54 -35.57
C LYS A 121 -15.41 16.41 -35.70
N ALA A 122 -16.03 15.51 -34.94
CA ALA A 122 -17.49 15.38 -34.92
C ALA A 122 -18.17 16.61 -34.31
N ALA A 123 -17.58 17.20 -33.27
CA ALA A 123 -18.09 18.39 -32.61
C ALA A 123 -17.82 19.68 -33.42
N ASN A 124 -16.71 19.72 -34.17
CA ASN A 124 -16.24 20.90 -34.90
C ASN A 124 -15.98 20.56 -36.39
N PRO A 125 -17.03 20.49 -37.22
CA PRO A 125 -16.88 20.33 -38.66
C PRO A 125 -16.02 21.45 -39.27
N GLY A 126 -15.08 21.10 -40.14
CA GLY A 126 -14.17 22.06 -40.77
C GLY A 126 -13.01 22.52 -39.88
N ALA A 127 -12.83 21.93 -38.69
CA ALA A 127 -11.67 22.21 -37.86
C ALA A 127 -10.38 21.61 -38.45
N ILE A 128 -9.25 22.27 -38.17
CA ILE A 128 -7.90 21.81 -38.53
C ILE A 128 -7.12 21.33 -37.28
N LEU A 129 -5.91 20.81 -37.48
CA LEU A 129 -5.10 20.27 -36.39
C LEU A 129 -4.77 21.35 -35.34
N GLU A 130 -4.54 22.57 -35.80
CA GLU A 130 -4.26 23.76 -35.00
C GLU A 130 -5.42 24.06 -34.04
N ASP A 131 -6.66 23.94 -34.48
CA ASP A 131 -7.85 24.11 -33.62
C ASP A 131 -7.89 23.04 -32.54
N PHE A 132 -7.56 21.80 -32.88
CA PHE A 132 -7.47 20.70 -31.92
C PHE A 132 -6.36 20.94 -30.89
N VAL A 133 -5.17 21.38 -31.33
CA VAL A 133 -4.03 21.65 -30.44
C VAL A 133 -4.35 22.80 -29.47
N ARG A 134 -5.00 23.87 -29.94
CA ARG A 134 -5.46 24.99 -29.09
C ARG A 134 -6.35 24.54 -27.94
N TRP A 135 -7.13 23.47 -28.14
CA TRP A 135 -7.99 22.89 -27.11
C TRP A 135 -7.28 21.82 -26.28
N TYR A 136 -6.65 20.84 -26.92
CA TYR A 136 -6.14 19.61 -26.30
C TYR A 136 -4.76 19.78 -25.66
N SER A 137 -3.89 20.58 -26.27
CA SER A 137 -2.56 20.89 -25.75
C SER A 137 -2.22 22.37 -25.97
N PRO A 138 -2.82 23.29 -25.19
CA PRO A 138 -2.57 24.73 -25.33
C PRO A 138 -1.09 25.12 -25.18
N ARG A 139 -0.28 24.28 -24.52
CA ARG A 139 1.17 24.45 -24.40
C ARG A 139 1.92 24.31 -25.72
N ASP A 140 1.30 23.66 -26.71
CA ASP A 140 1.84 23.45 -28.06
C ASP A 140 1.38 24.49 -29.07
N TRP A 141 0.65 25.50 -28.60
CA TRP A 141 0.25 26.64 -29.38
C TRP A 141 1.13 27.84 -28.99
N GLU A 142 1.94 28.31 -29.93
CA GLU A 142 2.78 29.49 -29.76
C GLU A 142 2.07 30.71 -30.34
N GLU A 143 1.70 31.65 -29.48
CA GLU A 143 1.06 32.91 -29.90
C GLU A 143 2.09 33.85 -30.54
N THR A 144 1.70 34.48 -31.64
CA THR A 144 2.49 35.44 -32.42
C THR A 144 1.87 36.83 -32.33
N GLU A 145 2.67 37.88 -32.51
CA GLU A 145 2.16 39.25 -32.48
C GLU A 145 1.18 39.51 -33.65
N GLY A 146 -0.08 39.83 -33.30
CA GLY A 146 -1.13 40.18 -34.25
C GLY A 146 -2.48 39.50 -33.97
N MET A 147 -3.53 40.04 -34.59
CA MET A 147 -4.86 39.42 -34.59
C MET A 147 -5.10 38.68 -35.91
N ASP A 148 -5.82 37.57 -35.84
CA ASP A 148 -6.34 36.86 -36.99
C ASP A 148 -7.57 37.56 -37.60
N GLN A 149 -8.15 36.93 -38.63
CA GLN A 149 -9.28 37.48 -39.39
C GLN A 149 -10.59 37.54 -38.56
N TRP A 150 -10.61 36.92 -37.38
CA TRP A 150 -11.77 36.82 -36.49
C TRP A 150 -11.55 37.57 -35.16
N GLY A 151 -10.46 38.32 -35.03
CA GLY A 151 -10.12 39.12 -33.86
C GLY A 151 -9.49 38.33 -32.70
N GLN A 152 -8.89 37.17 -32.96
CA GLN A 152 -8.19 36.33 -31.98
C GLN A 152 -6.68 36.45 -32.13
N THR A 153 -5.91 36.16 -31.09
CA THR A 153 -4.44 36.13 -31.17
C THR A 153 -3.99 35.08 -32.20
N LYS A 154 -3.24 35.55 -33.21
CA LYS A 154 -2.69 34.65 -34.22
C LYS A 154 -1.60 33.80 -33.57
N GLY A 155 -1.48 32.54 -33.95
CA GLY A 155 -0.41 31.67 -33.45
C GLY A 155 -0.06 30.57 -34.44
N THR A 156 0.97 29.81 -34.08
CA THR A 156 1.46 28.67 -34.86
C THR A 156 1.69 27.47 -33.94
N LEU A 157 1.67 26.28 -34.52
CA LEU A 157 2.09 25.07 -33.81
C LEU A 157 3.53 25.20 -33.32
N SER A 158 3.81 24.68 -32.13
CA SER A 158 5.17 24.68 -31.58
C SER A 158 6.18 23.93 -32.46
N THR A 159 7.46 24.21 -32.26
CA THR A 159 8.54 23.59 -33.06
C THR A 159 8.47 22.06 -33.04
N ARG A 160 8.10 21.45 -31.90
CA ARG A 160 7.97 19.99 -31.79
C ARG A 160 6.78 19.41 -32.56
N MET A 161 5.73 20.21 -32.77
CA MET A 161 4.55 19.81 -33.53
C MET A 161 4.76 19.93 -35.05
N GLN A 162 5.75 20.73 -35.48
CA GLN A 162 6.09 20.94 -36.88
C GLN A 162 7.15 19.95 -37.43
N ILE A 163 7.65 19.02 -36.60
CA ILE A 163 8.65 18.03 -37.02
C ILE A 163 8.12 17.17 -38.18
N GLU A 164 8.97 16.86 -39.15
CA GLU A 164 8.65 15.94 -40.25
C GLU A 164 8.19 14.57 -39.71
N ASN A 165 7.11 14.02 -40.28
CA ASN A 165 6.47 12.79 -39.79
C ASN A 165 5.94 12.86 -38.35
N ASN A 166 5.42 14.01 -37.92
CA ASN A 166 4.74 14.12 -36.64
C ASN A 166 3.52 13.16 -36.53
N ILE A 167 3.50 12.36 -35.47
CA ILE A 167 2.46 11.36 -35.21
C ILE A 167 1.07 12.01 -35.09
N TRP A 168 0.95 13.17 -34.45
CA TRP A 168 -0.33 13.85 -34.27
C TRP A 168 -0.90 14.31 -35.62
N ALA A 169 -0.05 14.81 -36.52
CA ALA A 169 -0.48 15.19 -37.86
C ALA A 169 -0.91 13.98 -38.70
N GLN A 170 -0.21 12.84 -38.59
CA GLN A 170 -0.61 11.60 -39.24
C GLN A 170 -1.93 11.05 -38.68
N MET A 171 -2.08 11.04 -37.35
CA MET A 171 -3.28 10.59 -36.67
C MET A 171 -4.48 11.49 -37.02
N TRP A 172 -4.28 12.80 -37.02
CA TRP A 172 -5.30 13.76 -37.42
C TRP A 172 -5.79 13.50 -38.83
N LYS A 173 -4.90 13.23 -39.80
CA LYS A 173 -5.30 12.88 -41.17
C LYS A 173 -6.13 11.59 -41.22
N SER A 174 -5.80 10.61 -40.38
CA SER A 174 -6.54 9.34 -40.32
C SER A 174 -7.87 9.41 -39.55
N ALA A 175 -8.02 10.36 -38.63
CA ALA A 175 -9.18 10.48 -37.74
C ALA A 175 -10.44 10.88 -38.51
N LYS A 176 -11.54 10.16 -38.27
CA LYS A 176 -12.86 10.44 -38.86
C LYS A 176 -13.73 11.25 -37.90
N PRO A 177 -14.70 12.06 -38.37
CA PRO A 177 -15.62 12.79 -37.50
C PRO A 177 -16.65 11.84 -36.87
N ILE A 178 -16.29 11.15 -35.79
CA ILE A 178 -17.14 10.18 -35.10
C ILE A 178 -17.33 10.64 -33.65
N PRO A 179 -18.56 10.84 -33.15
CA PRO A 179 -18.79 11.22 -31.74
C PRO A 179 -18.48 10.06 -30.80
N ALA A 180 -18.08 10.36 -29.55
CA ALA A 180 -17.62 9.37 -28.57
C ALA A 180 -18.55 8.16 -28.36
N ASN A 181 -19.87 8.34 -28.42
CA ASN A 181 -20.84 7.26 -28.25
C ASN A 181 -20.92 6.28 -29.44
N LYS A 182 -20.38 6.65 -30.61
CA LYS A 182 -20.30 5.81 -31.82
C LYS A 182 -18.90 5.27 -32.09
N GLN A 183 -17.92 5.67 -31.28
CA GLN A 183 -16.55 5.19 -31.40
C GLN A 183 -16.38 3.79 -30.80
N LYS A 184 -15.29 3.14 -31.19
CA LYS A 184 -14.85 1.92 -30.51
C LYS A 184 -14.48 2.27 -29.06
N LEU A 185 -15.03 1.50 -28.11
CA LEU A 185 -14.75 1.69 -26.68
C LEU A 185 -13.27 1.50 -26.38
N LEU A 186 -12.67 2.48 -25.70
CA LEU A 186 -11.30 2.40 -25.18
C LEU A 186 -11.19 1.40 -24.02
N PHE A 187 -12.25 1.29 -23.21
CA PHE A 187 -12.33 0.38 -22.08
C PHE A 187 -13.56 -0.53 -22.22
N VAL A 188 -13.31 -1.83 -22.30
CA VAL A 188 -14.37 -2.84 -22.36
C VAL A 188 -14.49 -3.51 -20.98
N ASP A 189 -15.41 -3.00 -20.17
CA ASP A 189 -15.61 -3.43 -18.77
C ASP A 189 -15.76 -4.94 -18.60
N THR A 190 -16.52 -5.61 -19.47
CA THR A 190 -16.71 -7.07 -19.42
C THR A 190 -15.41 -7.83 -19.61
N LYS A 191 -14.62 -7.47 -20.63
CA LYS A 191 -13.34 -8.14 -20.91
C LYS A 191 -12.32 -7.90 -19.81
N GLU A 192 -12.25 -6.68 -19.27
CA GLU A 192 -11.34 -6.39 -18.16
C GLU A 192 -11.78 -7.09 -16.86
N ALA A 193 -13.09 -7.21 -16.60
CA ALA A 193 -13.59 -8.00 -15.49
C ALA A 193 -13.28 -9.50 -15.64
N GLU A 194 -13.47 -10.06 -16.84
CA GLU A 194 -13.12 -11.46 -17.14
C GLU A 194 -11.63 -11.74 -16.92
N LYS A 195 -10.74 -10.81 -17.33
CA LYS A 195 -9.30 -10.93 -17.03
C LYS A 195 -9.03 -11.01 -15.53
N VAL A 196 -9.71 -10.19 -14.72
CA VAL A 196 -9.56 -10.22 -13.25
C VAL A 196 -10.10 -11.53 -12.68
N LEU A 197 -11.25 -12.02 -13.14
CA LEU A 197 -11.83 -13.29 -12.68
C LEU A 197 -10.94 -14.48 -13.03
N HIS A 198 -10.47 -14.55 -14.27
CA HIS A 198 -9.52 -15.58 -14.71
C HIS A 198 -8.19 -15.48 -13.94
N PHE A 199 -7.72 -14.27 -13.65
CA PHE A 199 -6.54 -14.08 -12.81
C PHE A 199 -6.75 -14.72 -11.43
N LEU A 200 -7.89 -14.51 -10.79
CA LEU A 200 -8.20 -15.08 -9.47
C LEU A 200 -8.40 -16.60 -9.53
N GLU A 201 -9.14 -17.10 -10.54
CA GLU A 201 -9.43 -18.52 -10.73
C GLU A 201 -8.16 -19.35 -11.00
N SER A 202 -7.20 -18.78 -11.74
CA SER A 202 -5.94 -19.45 -12.10
C SER A 202 -4.90 -19.47 -10.98
N ARG A 203 -5.17 -18.90 -9.79
CA ARG A 203 -4.19 -18.86 -8.71
C ARG A 203 -4.04 -20.21 -8.01
N THR A 204 -2.80 -20.60 -7.74
CA THR A 204 -2.50 -21.68 -6.80
C THR A 204 -2.69 -21.23 -5.35
N ILE A 205 -2.80 -22.18 -4.41
CA ILE A 205 -2.88 -21.87 -2.98
C ILE A 205 -1.71 -20.98 -2.53
N SER A 206 -0.49 -21.26 -3.00
CA SER A 206 0.69 -20.43 -2.70
C SER A 206 0.51 -18.99 -3.15
N GLN A 207 0.00 -18.78 -4.36
CA GLN A 207 -0.22 -17.43 -4.90
C GLN A 207 -1.36 -16.71 -4.18
N VAL A 208 -2.40 -17.43 -3.75
CA VAL A 208 -3.45 -16.86 -2.89
C VAL A 208 -2.86 -16.43 -1.55
N CYS A 209 -1.99 -17.24 -0.94
CA CYS A 209 -1.28 -16.86 0.28
C CYS A 209 -0.42 -15.61 0.08
N GLU A 210 0.30 -15.49 -1.05
CA GLU A 210 1.09 -14.31 -1.39
C GLU A 210 0.21 -13.05 -1.50
N LEU A 211 -0.97 -13.15 -2.13
CA LEU A 211 -1.92 -12.03 -2.24
C LEU A 211 -2.48 -11.60 -0.87
N LEU A 212 -2.69 -12.55 0.04
CA LEU A 212 -3.23 -12.28 1.39
C LEU A 212 -2.15 -11.83 2.38
N LEU A 213 -0.89 -12.15 2.14
CA LEU A 213 0.19 -11.97 3.11
C LEU A 213 0.34 -10.52 3.60
N PRO A 214 0.34 -9.47 2.75
CA PRO A 214 0.44 -8.09 3.23
C PRO A 214 -0.69 -7.71 4.19
N ILE A 215 -1.92 -8.15 3.89
CA ILE A 215 -3.09 -7.89 4.74
C ILE A 215 -2.94 -8.64 6.07
N LEU A 216 -2.52 -9.91 6.03
CA LEU A 216 -2.31 -10.71 7.24
C LEU A 216 -1.22 -10.13 8.14
N LEU A 217 -0.10 -9.68 7.56
CA LEU A 217 0.96 -8.99 8.30
C LEU A 217 0.42 -7.73 8.97
N GLN A 218 -0.32 -6.91 8.24
CA GLN A 218 -0.90 -5.68 8.78
C GLN A 218 -1.89 -5.95 9.92
N VAL A 219 -2.77 -6.95 9.77
CA VAL A 219 -3.73 -7.34 10.81
C VAL A 219 -3.01 -7.86 12.06
N ALA A 220 -1.97 -8.66 11.88
CA ALA A 220 -1.18 -9.19 12.99
C ALA A 220 -0.40 -8.07 13.71
N ILE A 221 0.21 -7.13 13.00
CA ILE A 221 0.86 -5.95 13.60
C ILE A 221 -0.17 -5.09 14.35
N TYR A 222 -1.34 -4.85 13.76
CA TYR A 222 -2.43 -4.12 14.41
C TYR A 222 -2.87 -4.81 15.71
N ARG A 223 -3.00 -6.14 15.68
CA ARG A 223 -3.35 -6.92 16.87
C ARG A 223 -2.27 -6.82 17.94
N LEU A 224 -1.00 -6.94 17.57
CA LEU A 224 0.13 -6.80 18.50
C LEU A 224 0.17 -5.40 19.13
N ALA A 225 -0.02 -4.35 18.33
CA ALA A 225 -0.09 -2.98 18.85
C ALA A 225 -1.25 -2.80 19.85
N LYS A 226 -2.42 -3.39 19.57
CA LYS A 226 -3.58 -3.34 20.45
C LYS A 226 -3.34 -4.07 21.77
N GLU A 227 -2.68 -5.23 21.76
CA GLU A 227 -2.36 -5.95 22.99
C GLU A 227 -1.24 -5.27 23.78
N ALA A 228 -0.22 -4.72 23.10
CA ALA A 228 0.84 -3.94 23.75
C ALA A 228 0.29 -2.68 24.42
N ALA A 229 -0.69 -1.99 23.82
CA ALA A 229 -1.29 -0.79 24.38
C ALA A 229 -2.13 -1.04 25.65
N LYS A 230 -2.53 -2.29 25.94
CA LYS A 230 -3.21 -2.64 27.19
C LYS A 230 -2.25 -2.84 28.36
N LEU A 231 -0.94 -2.92 28.08
CA LEU A 231 0.06 -3.05 29.12
C LEU A 231 0.25 -1.68 29.80
N ASP A 232 0.17 -1.69 31.12
CA ASP A 232 0.65 -0.64 32.02
C ASP A 232 2.18 -0.69 32.21
N VAL A 233 2.83 -1.75 31.72
CA VAL A 233 4.28 -1.93 31.71
C VAL A 233 4.85 -1.47 30.38
N GLU A 234 5.73 -0.48 30.43
CA GLU A 234 6.44 -0.02 29.24
C GLU A 234 7.43 -1.07 28.75
N LEU A 235 7.19 -1.58 27.54
CA LEU A 235 8.10 -2.47 26.83
C LEU A 235 9.30 -1.71 26.26
N ASP A 236 10.50 -2.24 26.45
CA ASP A 236 11.72 -1.60 25.94
C ASP A 236 11.71 -1.48 24.41
N ASN A 237 11.80 -0.22 23.97
CA ASN A 237 11.72 0.19 22.58
C ASN A 237 10.47 -0.35 21.88
N GLY A 238 9.36 -0.57 22.60
CA GLY A 238 8.17 -1.20 22.06
C GLY A 238 7.53 -0.39 20.93
N SER A 239 7.43 0.93 21.11
CA SER A 239 6.95 1.85 20.08
C SER A 239 7.85 1.85 18.84
N ALA A 240 9.17 1.91 19.03
CA ALA A 240 10.15 1.87 17.93
C ALA A 240 10.09 0.54 17.16
N LYS A 241 9.94 -0.59 17.86
CA LYS A 241 9.76 -1.91 17.24
C LYS A 241 8.48 -1.98 16.40
N LEU A 242 7.36 -1.50 16.94
CA LEU A 242 6.10 -1.45 16.19
C LEU A 242 6.20 -0.55 14.95
N GLN A 243 6.83 0.61 15.06
CA GLN A 243 7.06 1.50 13.92
C GLN A 243 7.95 0.85 12.85
N ASN A 244 8.99 0.12 13.27
CA ASN A 244 9.83 -0.64 12.34
C ASN A 244 9.03 -1.74 11.62
N LEU A 245 8.22 -2.51 12.34
CA LEU A 245 7.35 -3.55 11.77
C LEU A 245 6.37 -2.96 10.75
N ILE A 246 5.74 -1.83 11.07
CA ILE A 246 4.85 -1.11 10.14
C ILE A 246 5.59 -0.72 8.88
N LYS A 247 6.77 -0.09 9.01
CA LYS A 247 7.57 0.36 7.87
C LYS A 247 8.01 -0.80 6.96
N ILE A 248 8.39 -1.94 7.54
CA ILE A 248 8.78 -3.12 6.76
C ILE A 248 7.53 -3.71 6.05
N SER A 249 6.40 -3.81 6.75
CA SER A 249 5.12 -4.29 6.20
C SER A 249 4.65 -3.42 5.02
N GLU A 250 4.75 -2.09 5.15
CA GLU A 250 4.45 -1.15 4.07
C GLU A 250 5.33 -1.38 2.84
N GLY A 251 6.62 -1.60 3.04
CA GLY A 251 7.54 -1.96 1.95
C GLY A 251 7.13 -3.25 1.25
N ILE A 252 6.87 -4.30 2.03
CA ILE A 252 6.43 -5.62 1.52
C ILE A 252 5.14 -5.49 0.73
N SER A 253 4.18 -4.65 1.17
CA SER A 253 2.89 -4.48 0.48
C SER A 253 2.99 -3.91 -0.94
N ARG A 254 4.11 -3.29 -1.29
CA ARG A 254 4.36 -2.66 -2.60
C ARG A 254 5.31 -3.48 -3.47
N GLU A 255 5.72 -4.65 -3.01
CA GLU A 255 6.65 -5.50 -3.74
C GLU A 255 5.91 -6.49 -4.64
N ARG A 256 6.29 -6.52 -5.91
CA ARG A 256 5.75 -7.45 -6.92
C ARG A 256 6.03 -8.92 -6.60
N LYS A 257 7.17 -9.19 -5.95
CA LYS A 257 7.56 -10.53 -5.49
C LYS A 257 8.03 -10.42 -4.07
N LEU A 258 7.44 -11.24 -3.20
CA LEU A 258 7.74 -11.24 -1.78
C LEU A 258 8.95 -12.15 -1.52
N PRO A 259 10.13 -11.60 -1.18
CA PRO A 259 11.27 -12.44 -0.89
C PRO A 259 11.06 -13.16 0.44
N ALA A 260 11.03 -14.49 0.40
CA ALA A 260 10.74 -15.34 1.56
C ALA A 260 11.56 -14.96 2.81
N ARG A 261 12.84 -14.59 2.64
CA ARG A 261 13.71 -14.16 3.74
C ARG A 261 13.19 -12.92 4.47
N ARG A 262 12.67 -11.91 3.76
CA ARG A 262 12.16 -10.69 4.42
C ARG A 262 10.86 -10.97 5.16
N VAL A 263 10.00 -11.82 4.59
CA VAL A 263 8.78 -12.30 5.24
C VAL A 263 9.14 -13.08 6.52
N GLU A 264 10.12 -13.97 6.44
CA GLU A 264 10.59 -14.73 7.60
C GLU A 264 11.12 -13.80 8.70
N THR A 265 11.95 -12.82 8.35
CA THR A 265 12.48 -11.84 9.31
C THR A 265 11.36 -11.07 10.02
N ILE A 266 10.39 -10.52 9.29
CA ILE A 266 9.30 -9.77 9.93
C ILE A 266 8.43 -10.67 10.82
N VAL A 267 8.15 -11.90 10.39
CA VAL A 267 7.39 -12.86 11.20
C VAL A 267 8.14 -13.22 12.49
N GLN A 268 9.45 -13.42 12.42
CA GLN A 268 10.28 -13.67 13.61
C GLN A 268 10.31 -12.47 14.56
N GLU A 269 10.45 -11.25 14.04
CA GLU A 269 10.38 -10.03 14.84
C GLU A 269 9.01 -9.86 15.52
N MET A 270 7.92 -10.14 14.80
CA MET A 270 6.57 -10.13 15.34
C MET A 270 6.37 -11.17 16.43
N ALA A 271 6.81 -12.40 16.21
CA ALA A 271 6.73 -13.48 17.18
C ALA A 271 7.53 -13.15 18.46
N GLN A 272 8.72 -12.55 18.32
CA GLN A 272 9.51 -12.11 19.47
C GLN A 272 8.82 -10.99 20.24
N PHE A 273 8.17 -10.05 19.55
CA PHE A 273 7.41 -8.99 20.18
C PHE A 273 6.16 -9.53 20.90
N GLU A 274 5.43 -10.45 20.26
CA GLU A 274 4.30 -11.17 20.85
C GLU A 274 4.70 -11.91 22.13
N LEU A 275 5.83 -12.60 22.11
CA LEU A 275 6.36 -13.33 23.26
C LEU A 275 6.63 -12.38 24.42
N ASN A 276 7.18 -11.19 24.17
CA ASN A 276 7.42 -10.19 25.22
C ASN A 276 6.10 -9.71 25.85
N VAL A 277 5.11 -9.37 25.02
CA VAL A 277 3.76 -8.97 25.48
C VAL A 277 3.12 -10.09 26.31
N SER A 278 3.18 -11.32 25.80
CA SER A 278 2.62 -12.50 26.46
C SER A 278 3.33 -12.82 27.78
N THR A 279 4.65 -12.62 27.84
CA THR A 279 5.44 -12.83 29.06
C THR A 279 5.06 -11.84 30.15
N VAL A 280 4.88 -10.55 29.81
CA VAL A 280 4.37 -9.55 30.76
C VAL A 280 3.01 -9.98 31.30
N ASN A 281 2.06 -10.30 30.43
CA ASN A 281 0.71 -10.72 30.85
C ASN A 281 0.75 -11.99 31.73
N SER A 282 1.55 -12.98 31.35
CA SER A 282 1.73 -14.22 32.09
C SER A 282 2.32 -13.97 33.48
N LEU A 283 3.34 -13.12 33.60
CA LEU A 283 3.92 -12.74 34.89
C LEU A 283 2.91 -12.01 35.78
N LYS A 284 2.16 -11.05 35.22
CA LYS A 284 1.13 -10.33 35.98
C LYS A 284 0.06 -11.28 36.51
N TYR A 285 -0.45 -12.16 35.65
CA TYR A 285 -1.47 -13.15 36.02
C TYR A 285 -0.97 -14.14 37.08
N LYS A 286 0.26 -14.65 36.92
CA LYS A 286 0.82 -15.67 37.83
C LYS A 286 1.29 -15.10 39.16
N LEU A 287 1.82 -13.88 39.20
CA LEU A 287 2.36 -13.28 40.43
C LEU A 287 1.31 -12.46 41.18
N ASN A 288 0.29 -11.96 40.48
CA ASN A 288 -0.81 -11.22 41.08
C ASN A 288 -2.16 -11.65 40.47
N PRO A 289 -2.64 -12.86 40.81
CA PRO A 289 -3.94 -13.36 40.33
C PRO A 289 -5.12 -12.52 40.83
N SER A 290 -4.94 -11.76 41.92
CA SER A 290 -5.98 -10.90 42.48
C SER A 290 -6.28 -9.66 41.63
N GLY A 291 -5.36 -9.27 40.75
CA GLY A 291 -5.49 -8.08 39.91
C GLY A 291 -5.48 -6.74 40.69
N LYS A 292 -5.22 -6.76 42.00
CA LYS A 292 -5.12 -5.54 42.80
C LYS A 292 -3.89 -4.73 42.40
N GLU A 293 -4.00 -3.41 42.43
CA GLU A 293 -2.85 -2.54 42.21
C GLU A 293 -1.88 -2.62 43.40
N HIS A 294 -0.62 -2.90 43.10
CA HIS A 294 0.47 -2.91 44.06
C HIS A 294 1.55 -1.95 43.58
N ASP A 295 1.98 -1.06 44.47
CA ASP A 295 3.02 -0.09 44.17
C ASP A 295 4.33 -0.78 43.76
N GLY A 296 4.97 -0.28 42.71
CA GLY A 296 6.19 -0.86 42.14
C GLY A 296 6.08 -2.25 41.49
N PHE A 297 4.89 -2.87 41.42
CA PHE A 297 4.73 -4.20 40.79
C PHE A 297 4.93 -4.16 39.28
N ALA A 298 4.43 -3.13 38.59
CA ALA A 298 4.65 -2.95 37.16
C ALA A 298 6.16 -2.86 36.81
N GLU A 299 6.92 -2.11 37.60
CA GLU A 299 8.38 -1.98 37.45
C GLU A 299 9.10 -3.29 37.80
N SER A 300 8.61 -4.03 38.80
CA SER A 300 9.10 -5.37 39.13
C SER A 300 8.91 -6.35 37.96
N VAL A 301 7.73 -6.37 37.35
CA VAL A 301 7.45 -7.20 36.16
C VAL A 301 8.33 -6.75 34.99
N ARG A 302 8.50 -5.45 34.78
CA ARG A 302 9.41 -4.89 33.77
C ARG A 302 10.83 -5.42 33.93
N ASN A 303 11.36 -5.39 35.15
CA ASN A 303 12.71 -5.86 35.46
C ASN A 303 12.85 -7.38 35.32
N LEU A 304 11.84 -8.16 35.71
CA LEU A 304 11.83 -9.61 35.49
C LEU A 304 11.87 -9.98 34.00
N VAL A 305 11.11 -9.28 33.15
CA VAL A 305 11.15 -9.50 31.70
C VAL A 305 12.52 -9.17 31.10
N LYS A 306 13.25 -8.21 31.68
CA LYS A 306 14.64 -7.88 31.31
C LYS A 306 15.67 -8.86 31.88
N GLY A 307 15.27 -9.85 32.66
CA GLY A 307 16.18 -10.75 33.37
C GLY A 307 16.96 -10.06 34.50
N LYS A 308 16.46 -8.93 35.01
CA LYS A 308 17.05 -8.25 36.18
C LYS A 308 16.55 -8.87 37.48
N GLU A 309 17.40 -8.86 38.49
CA GLU A 309 17.05 -9.29 39.84
C GLU A 309 16.04 -8.30 40.45
N VAL A 310 14.96 -8.84 41.04
CA VAL A 310 13.92 -8.06 41.70
C VAL A 310 13.80 -8.50 43.16
N LYS A 311 13.88 -7.54 44.07
CA LYS A 311 13.71 -7.79 45.51
C LYS A 311 12.21 -7.85 45.81
N ILE A 312 11.76 -8.95 46.42
CA ILE A 312 10.38 -9.14 46.83
C ILE A 312 10.37 -9.33 48.35
N GLU A 313 9.57 -8.52 49.05
CA GLU A 313 9.42 -8.64 50.50
C GLU A 313 8.53 -9.84 50.84
N LYS A 314 8.98 -10.66 51.80
CA LYS A 314 8.30 -11.90 52.17
C LYS A 314 6.89 -11.63 52.70
N GLU A 315 6.73 -10.53 53.43
CA GLU A 315 5.48 -10.13 54.08
C GLU A 315 4.46 -9.52 53.10
N SER A 316 4.87 -9.18 51.87
CA SER A 316 3.96 -8.64 50.84
C SER A 316 2.96 -9.68 50.33
N GLU A 317 1.79 -9.25 49.84
CA GLU A 317 0.78 -10.16 49.24
C GLU A 317 1.39 -11.01 48.11
N ILE A 318 2.20 -10.40 47.25
CA ILE A 318 2.92 -11.08 46.15
C ILE A 318 3.96 -12.07 46.70
N GLY A 319 4.72 -11.68 47.72
CA GLY A 319 5.70 -12.54 48.38
C GLY A 319 5.06 -13.79 48.99
N GLN A 320 3.93 -13.63 49.67
CA GLN A 320 3.14 -14.75 50.22
C GLN A 320 2.58 -15.66 49.12
N HIS A 321 2.11 -15.07 48.01
CA HIS A 321 1.65 -15.85 46.87
C HIS A 321 2.77 -16.68 46.25
N ILE A 322 3.96 -16.08 46.04
CA ILE A 322 5.14 -16.79 45.54
C ILE A 322 5.55 -17.95 46.48
N LEU A 323 5.51 -17.72 47.80
CA LEU A 323 5.75 -18.78 48.78
C LEU A 323 4.75 -19.94 48.63
N THR A 324 3.48 -19.63 48.36
CA THR A 324 2.44 -20.63 48.09
C THR A 324 2.75 -21.42 46.81
N LEU A 325 3.16 -20.73 45.72
CA LEU A 325 3.58 -21.39 44.48
C LEU A 325 4.76 -22.35 44.69
N PHE A 326 5.72 -21.99 45.55
CA PHE A 326 6.83 -22.88 45.91
C PHE A 326 6.36 -24.11 46.71
N LEU A 327 5.42 -23.94 47.65
CA LEU A 327 4.81 -25.05 48.39
C LEU A 327 4.09 -26.01 47.43
N ASP A 328 3.28 -25.48 46.52
CA ASP A 328 2.53 -26.29 45.57
C ASP A 328 3.46 -27.06 44.64
N ALA A 329 4.52 -26.42 44.15
CA ALA A 329 5.56 -27.09 43.36
C ALA A 329 6.26 -28.21 44.15
N GLN A 330 6.59 -27.97 45.42
CA GLN A 330 7.22 -28.97 46.29
C GLN A 330 6.27 -30.14 46.58
N ASN A 331 5.00 -29.86 46.85
CA ASN A 331 3.97 -30.87 47.09
C ASN A 331 3.75 -31.73 45.84
N ASN A 332 3.73 -31.13 44.65
CA ASN A 332 3.62 -31.85 43.38
C ASN A 332 4.85 -32.73 43.09
N ALA A 333 6.06 -32.25 43.40
CA ALA A 333 7.27 -33.07 43.29
C ALA A 333 7.26 -34.25 44.27
N ASN A 334 6.86 -34.00 45.52
CA ASN A 334 6.79 -35.02 46.57
C ASN A 334 5.61 -35.98 46.41
N LEU A 335 4.58 -35.65 45.63
CA LEU A 335 3.50 -36.60 45.27
C LEU A 335 4.02 -37.76 44.42
N VAL A 336 5.19 -37.61 43.76
CA VAL A 336 5.92 -38.68 43.07
C VAL A 336 6.69 -39.56 44.07
N GLU A 337 6.98 -39.05 45.27
CA GLU A 337 7.72 -39.72 46.35
C GLU A 337 6.87 -39.77 47.63
N LYS A 338 5.87 -40.65 47.69
CA LYS A 338 5.21 -40.94 48.97
C LYS A 338 5.57 -42.33 49.46
N GLU A 339 6.38 -42.38 50.51
CA GLU A 339 5.94 -42.92 51.82
C GLU A 339 6.47 -42.04 52.97
N ASP A 340 5.62 -41.89 53.97
CA ASP A 340 5.83 -41.36 55.33
C ASP A 340 5.92 -39.85 55.63
N ASN A 341 4.79 -39.36 56.14
CA ASN A 341 4.62 -38.53 57.33
C ASN A 341 5.85 -37.72 57.82
N LYS A 342 5.81 -36.40 57.62
CA LYS A 342 6.28 -35.39 58.59
C LYS A 342 5.72 -33.99 58.26
N GLU A 343 5.38 -33.24 59.30
CA GLU A 343 4.91 -31.87 59.25
C GLU A 343 5.80 -30.97 58.34
N VAL A 344 5.27 -30.54 57.19
CA VAL A 344 5.93 -29.55 56.34
C VAL A 344 5.59 -28.14 56.87
N LYS A 345 6.26 -27.72 57.95
CA LYS A 345 6.12 -26.38 58.55
C LYS A 345 7.17 -25.36 58.10
N ARG A 346 7.95 -25.63 57.05
CA ARG A 346 8.91 -24.66 56.49
C ARG A 346 8.82 -24.63 54.96
N VAL A 347 8.25 -23.55 54.43
CA VAL A 347 8.11 -23.28 52.98
C VAL A 347 9.45 -23.21 52.26
N LEU A 348 10.49 -22.74 52.95
CA LEU A 348 11.85 -22.66 52.44
C LEU A 348 12.78 -23.35 53.44
N ASN A 349 13.72 -24.15 52.92
CA ASN A 349 14.77 -24.74 53.72
C ASN A 349 15.58 -23.67 54.47
N SER A 350 16.11 -23.99 55.64
CA SER A 350 17.03 -23.08 56.33
C SER A 350 18.21 -22.74 55.41
N PRO A 351 18.60 -21.46 55.29
CA PRO A 351 19.68 -21.05 54.40
C PRO A 351 20.95 -21.82 54.74
N LYS A 352 21.45 -22.61 53.78
CA LYS A 352 22.67 -23.43 53.93
C LYS A 352 23.95 -22.66 53.65
N VAL A 353 23.84 -21.54 52.93
CA VAL A 353 24.95 -20.81 52.33
C VAL A 353 24.65 -19.31 52.40
N ARG A 354 25.67 -18.49 52.67
CA ARG A 354 25.60 -17.04 52.49
C ARG A 354 26.29 -16.68 51.19
N GLU A 355 25.59 -15.95 50.32
CA GLU A 355 26.12 -15.50 49.04
C GLU A 355 26.19 -13.98 49.01
N TYR A 356 27.34 -13.46 48.61
CA TYR A 356 27.58 -12.04 48.37
C TYR A 356 27.93 -11.86 46.90
N VAL A 357 27.15 -11.04 46.20
CA VAL A 357 27.38 -10.70 44.81
C VAL A 357 27.72 -9.23 44.72
N MET A 358 28.92 -8.92 44.25
CA MET A 358 29.39 -7.56 43.98
C MET A 358 29.43 -7.35 42.47
N ARG A 359 28.69 -6.35 42.00
CA ARG A 359 28.70 -5.87 40.62
C ARG A 359 29.10 -4.41 40.64
N VAL A 360 30.23 -4.08 40.02
CA VAL A 360 30.79 -2.72 40.02
C VAL A 360 31.26 -2.40 38.62
N GLU A 361 31.04 -1.18 38.17
CA GLU A 361 31.72 -0.66 36.98
C GLU A 361 32.97 0.08 37.43
N ALA A 362 34.12 -0.31 36.89
CA ALA A 362 35.40 0.28 37.23
C ALA A 362 36.18 0.64 35.97
N VAL A 363 36.84 1.79 35.99
CA VAL A 363 37.77 2.22 34.95
C VAL A 363 39.04 1.38 35.07
N ARG A 364 39.31 0.50 34.09
CA ARG A 364 40.42 -0.47 34.13
C ARG A 364 40.97 -0.74 32.71
N PRO A 365 42.30 -0.82 32.52
CA PRO A 365 43.35 -0.78 33.54
C PRO A 365 43.83 0.63 33.92
N ALA A 366 43.62 1.64 33.08
CA ALA A 366 44.15 2.99 33.30
C ALA A 366 43.02 4.01 33.47
N ILE A 367 43.31 5.18 34.05
CA ILE A 367 42.33 6.24 34.35
C ILE A 367 41.59 6.74 33.09
N TYR A 368 42.18 6.56 31.91
CA TYR A 368 41.60 6.93 30.61
C TYR A 368 40.85 5.78 29.92
N SER A 369 40.79 4.59 30.51
CA SER A 369 40.05 3.45 29.98
C SER A 369 38.54 3.67 30.07
N ALA A 370 37.78 2.99 29.21
CA ALA A 370 36.34 2.92 29.36
C ALA A 370 35.96 2.27 30.71
N MET A 371 34.77 2.60 31.23
CA MET A 371 34.21 1.90 32.38
C MET A 371 33.89 0.46 32.00
N CYS A 372 34.51 -0.49 32.69
CA CYS A 372 34.33 -1.92 32.45
C CYS A 372 33.54 -2.57 33.59
N PRO A 373 32.61 -3.49 33.30
CA PRO A 373 31.88 -4.22 34.33
C PRO A 373 32.81 -5.22 35.04
N GLN A 374 32.65 -5.30 36.36
CA GLN A 374 33.38 -6.20 37.24
C GLN A 374 32.39 -6.99 38.08
N PHE A 375 32.65 -8.28 38.24
CA PHE A 375 31.80 -9.19 38.99
C PHE A 375 32.64 -9.99 39.97
N LEU A 376 32.20 -10.03 41.23
CA LEU A 376 32.73 -10.94 42.24
C LEU A 376 31.59 -11.59 43.00
N ARG A 377 31.57 -12.92 42.98
CA ARG A 377 30.65 -13.76 43.75
C ARG A 377 31.43 -14.46 44.84
N VAL A 378 31.00 -14.27 46.09
CA VAL A 378 31.56 -14.94 47.26
C VAL A 378 30.49 -15.79 47.90
N ILE A 379 30.77 -17.08 48.01
CA ILE A 379 29.89 -18.09 48.56
C ILE A 379 30.53 -18.61 49.85
N ILE A 380 29.87 -18.41 50.98
CA ILE A 380 30.32 -18.84 52.30
C ILE A 380 29.44 -19.98 52.77
N THR A 381 30.02 -21.16 52.93
CA THR A 381 29.38 -22.32 53.57
C THR A 381 29.93 -22.50 54.99
N LYS A 382 29.56 -23.59 55.67
CA LYS A 382 30.15 -23.93 56.99
C LYS A 382 31.60 -24.42 56.87
N ASP A 383 31.93 -25.04 55.74
CA ASP A 383 33.17 -25.80 55.56
C ASP A 383 34.16 -25.07 54.65
N ASP A 384 33.68 -24.20 53.76
CA ASP A 384 34.52 -23.50 52.78
C ASP A 384 34.02 -22.09 52.42
N ILE A 385 34.94 -21.30 51.87
CA ILE A 385 34.66 -20.02 51.19
C ILE A 385 35.08 -20.19 49.73
N ARG A 386 34.13 -20.03 48.81
CA ARG A 386 34.37 -20.09 47.37
C ARG A 386 34.18 -18.70 46.76
N MET A 387 35.14 -18.29 45.94
CA MET A 387 35.12 -17.01 45.25
C MET A 387 35.20 -17.23 43.75
N ALA A 388 34.33 -16.57 42.99
CA ALA A 388 34.35 -16.57 41.54
C ALA A 388 34.27 -15.12 41.06
N GLY A 389 35.26 -14.69 40.28
CA GLY A 389 35.32 -13.34 39.72
C GLY A 389 35.34 -13.38 38.20
N ALA A 390 34.73 -12.36 37.60
CA ALA A 390 34.87 -12.05 36.18
C ALA A 390 35.24 -10.57 36.07
N PHE A 391 36.41 -10.29 35.52
CA PHE A 391 36.97 -8.95 35.48
C PHE A 391 37.28 -8.56 34.05
N SER A 392 36.61 -7.53 33.55
CA SER A 392 36.82 -7.02 32.20
C SER A 392 37.85 -5.90 32.20
N GLU A 393 38.62 -5.81 31.12
CA GLU A 393 39.62 -4.76 30.88
C GLU A 393 39.34 -4.13 29.51
N ASP A 394 39.50 -2.82 29.43
CA ASP A 394 39.45 -2.11 28.15
C ASP A 394 40.75 -2.37 27.38
N ILE A 395 40.62 -3.02 26.21
CA ILE A 395 41.75 -3.32 25.31
C ILE A 395 41.87 -2.32 24.16
N SER A 396 41.02 -1.29 24.11
CA SER A 396 40.91 -0.39 22.96
C SER A 396 42.12 0.52 22.76
N PHE A 397 43.05 0.58 23.74
CA PHE A 397 44.23 1.43 23.74
C PHE A 397 45.52 0.73 24.23
N PHE A 398 45.63 -0.59 24.04
CA PHE A 398 46.93 -1.28 24.12
C PHE A 398 47.66 -1.28 22.77
#